data_AF-A0AB34JD25-F1
#
_entry.id   AF-A0AB34JD25-F1
#
_cell.length_a   1.000
_cell.length_b   1.000
_cell.length_c   1.000
_cell.angle_alpha   90.00
_cell.angle_beta   90.00
_cell.angle_gamma   90.00
#
_symmetry.space_group_name_H-M   'P 1'
#
loop_
_entity.id
_entity.type
_entity.pdbx_description
1 polymer ?
#
loop_
_entity_poly.entity_id
_entity_poly.type
_entity_poly.pdbx_seq_one_letter_code
_entity_poly.pdbx_strand_id
1 'polypeptide(L)'
;MVSQQQVFFLLTTSCYVAAVFMLWTSWLLKPFKLWTTLMHEFSHALAAWLVCGEVTGIEVHQNEGGLTHWKTSPEKMRWARYIVLPAGYLGSALWSFCIIISCGNLFWARVMALALIVVLLICLIYAIFGQTEEQRGPLIGLSIGFGSILCLLVVLSFLNSSTSHNVWDVLLVASLLFVGVLNALYATLDVYYDTVSRTNERSDAYQFSQICPCCFPKCVGLVWFLLASIILILAGYVYMQMQANAKDDVSWMMYLPGPVAVAFAFAVRGYDCIGKRTYSPIGIAESQA
;
A
#
# COMPACT_ATOMS: atom_id res chain seq x y z
N MET A 1 20.42 -16.90 -14.90
CA MET A 1 20.81 -17.07 -13.49
C MET A 1 19.99 -16.08 -12.68
N VAL A 2 19.37 -16.50 -11.58
CA VAL A 2 18.59 -15.62 -10.69
C VAL A 2 19.59 -14.79 -9.86
N SER A 3 19.43 -13.46 -9.81
CA SER A 3 20.33 -12.59 -9.05
C SER A 3 20.10 -12.76 -7.53
N GLN A 4 21.11 -12.45 -6.70
CA GLN A 4 20.95 -12.49 -5.24
C GLN A 4 19.80 -11.60 -4.74
N GLN A 5 19.60 -10.45 -5.40
CA GLN A 5 18.50 -9.52 -5.11
C GLN A 5 17.13 -10.14 -5.40
N GLN A 6 17.00 -10.89 -6.51
CA GLN A 6 15.77 -11.61 -6.83
C GLN A 6 15.46 -12.72 -5.81
N VAL A 7 16.49 -13.46 -5.38
CA VAL A 7 16.33 -14.49 -4.33
C VAL A 7 15.84 -13.85 -3.03
N PHE A 8 16.44 -12.74 -2.62
CA PHE A 8 16.07 -12.03 -1.40
C PHE A 8 14.64 -11.49 -1.45
N PHE A 9 14.24 -10.88 -2.58
CA PHE A 9 12.85 -10.46 -2.78
C PHE A 9 11.87 -11.63 -2.65
N LEU A 10 12.13 -12.74 -3.36
CA LEU A 10 11.27 -13.93 -3.31
C LEU A 10 11.16 -14.51 -1.90
N LEU A 11 12.27 -14.64 -1.18
CA LEU A 11 12.27 -15.12 0.20
C LEU A 11 11.44 -14.21 1.10
N THR A 12 11.62 -12.90 0.99
CA THR A 12 10.95 -11.92 1.86
C THR A 12 9.47 -11.81 1.56
N THR A 13 9.07 -11.79 0.29
CA THR A 13 7.66 -11.87 -0.09
C THR A 13 7.05 -13.19 0.40
N SER A 14 7.76 -14.32 0.29
CA SER A 14 7.27 -15.61 0.80
C SER A 14 7.08 -15.60 2.32
N CYS A 15 8.02 -15.02 3.06
CA CYS A 15 7.90 -14.82 4.51
C CYS A 15 6.70 -13.92 4.87
N TYR A 16 6.45 -12.84 4.12
CA TYR A 16 5.28 -11.99 4.34
C TYR A 16 3.98 -12.75 4.10
N VAL A 17 3.89 -13.48 2.99
CA VAL A 17 2.72 -14.30 2.67
C VAL A 17 2.46 -15.29 3.80
N ALA A 18 3.48 -16.02 4.26
CA ALA A 18 3.36 -16.95 5.38
C ALA A 18 2.91 -16.24 6.68
N ALA A 19 3.53 -15.11 7.03
CA ALA A 19 3.17 -14.35 8.22
C ALA A 19 1.72 -13.83 8.17
N VAL A 20 1.24 -13.38 7.00
CA VAL A 20 -0.15 -12.97 6.79
C VAL A 20 -1.11 -14.12 7.03
N PHE A 21 -0.83 -15.30 6.47
CA PHE A 21 -1.68 -16.47 6.71
C PHE A 21 -1.67 -16.89 8.19
N MET A 22 -0.52 -16.84 8.86
CA MET A 22 -0.42 -17.16 10.29
C MET A 22 -1.13 -16.14 11.19
N LEU A 23 -1.08 -14.85 10.84
CA LEU A 23 -1.63 -13.76 11.64
C LEU A 23 -2.98 -13.27 11.12
N TRP A 24 -3.64 -14.01 10.21
CA TRP A 24 -4.83 -13.57 9.48
C TRP A 24 -5.98 -13.08 10.38
N THR A 25 -6.17 -13.73 11.53
CA THR A 25 -7.22 -13.41 12.52
C THR A 25 -6.75 -12.43 13.60
N SER A 26 -5.48 -12.01 13.56
CA SER A 26 -4.90 -11.13 14.58
C SER A 26 -5.36 -9.69 14.41
N TRP A 27 -5.58 -9.02 15.53
CA TRP A 27 -5.84 -7.58 15.59
C TRP A 27 -4.69 -6.75 14.98
N LEU A 28 -3.47 -7.30 14.95
CA LEU A 28 -2.30 -6.65 14.38
C LEU A 28 -2.43 -6.38 12.87
N LEU A 29 -3.12 -7.26 12.15
CA LEU A 29 -3.32 -7.12 10.70
C LEU A 29 -4.53 -6.24 10.36
N LYS A 30 -5.39 -5.94 11.34
CA LYS A 30 -6.59 -5.12 11.15
C LYS A 30 -6.34 -3.78 10.44
N PRO A 31 -5.37 -2.94 10.85
CA PRO A 31 -5.11 -1.68 10.15
C PRO A 31 -4.75 -1.87 8.67
N PHE A 32 -4.10 -2.96 8.29
CA PHE A 32 -3.72 -3.25 6.90
C PHE A 32 -4.89 -3.79 6.07
N LYS A 33 -5.84 -4.49 6.70
CA LYS A 33 -7.11 -4.85 6.07
C LYS A 33 -7.93 -3.60 5.78
N LEU A 34 -8.06 -2.71 6.77
CA LEU A 34 -8.74 -1.41 6.61
C LEU A 34 -8.05 -0.51 5.59
N TRP A 35 -6.71 -0.55 5.49
CA TRP A 35 -5.97 0.09 4.40
C TRP A 35 -6.42 -0.38 3.03
N THR A 36 -6.64 -1.68 2.87
CA THR A 36 -7.10 -2.28 1.61
C THR A 36 -8.51 -1.81 1.27
N THR A 37 -9.40 -1.77 2.26
CA THR A 37 -10.75 -1.21 2.12
C THR A 37 -10.70 0.28 1.76
N LEU A 38 -9.81 1.07 2.37
CA LEU A 38 -9.64 2.48 1.99
C LEU A 38 -9.25 2.63 0.52
N MET A 39 -8.29 1.83 0.04
CA MET A 39 -7.86 1.87 -1.37
C MET A 39 -8.99 1.43 -2.32
N HIS A 40 -9.85 0.50 -1.90
CA HIS A 40 -11.06 0.10 -2.61
C HIS A 40 -12.04 1.29 -2.74
N GLU A 41 -12.43 1.89 -1.63
CA GLU A 41 -13.37 3.02 -1.61
C GLU A 41 -12.81 4.25 -2.33
N PHE A 42 -11.53 4.56 -2.13
CA PHE A 42 -10.88 5.64 -2.86
C PHE A 42 -10.89 5.40 -4.37
N SER A 43 -10.80 4.15 -4.82
CA SER A 43 -10.86 3.82 -6.25
C SER A 43 -12.28 4.01 -6.81
N HIS A 44 -13.33 3.74 -6.05
CA HIS A 44 -14.69 4.15 -6.42
C HIS A 44 -14.81 5.67 -6.56
N ALA A 45 -14.28 6.42 -5.59
CA ALA A 45 -14.30 7.88 -5.61
C ALA A 45 -13.56 8.44 -6.83
N LEU A 46 -12.38 7.90 -7.12
CA LEU A 46 -11.59 8.29 -8.29
C LEU A 46 -12.34 8.00 -9.60
N ALA A 47 -12.93 6.81 -9.73
CA ALA A 47 -13.74 6.45 -10.89
C ALA A 47 -14.98 7.36 -11.01
N ALA A 48 -15.63 7.69 -9.91
CA ALA A 48 -16.76 8.61 -9.87
C ALA A 48 -16.36 10.01 -10.38
N TRP A 49 -15.21 10.56 -9.96
CA TRP A 49 -14.70 11.82 -10.52
C TRP A 49 -14.37 11.72 -12.01
N LEU A 50 -13.77 10.61 -12.46
CA LEU A 50 -13.44 10.40 -13.87
C LEU A 50 -14.68 10.37 -14.79
N VAL A 51 -15.81 9.87 -14.29
CA VAL A 51 -17.10 9.90 -15.01
C VAL A 51 -17.89 11.20 -14.79
N CYS A 52 -17.24 12.22 -14.24
CA CYS A 52 -17.82 13.53 -13.89
C CYS A 52 -18.99 13.42 -12.90
N GLY A 53 -18.93 12.46 -11.97
CA GLY A 53 -19.78 12.38 -10.80
C GLY A 53 -19.24 13.23 -9.63
N GLU A 54 -20.12 13.56 -8.71
CA GLU A 54 -19.79 14.26 -7.47
C GLU A 54 -19.68 13.23 -6.33
N VAL A 55 -18.50 13.10 -5.75
CA VAL A 55 -18.28 12.31 -4.53
C VAL A 55 -18.62 13.18 -3.33
N THR A 56 -19.55 12.70 -2.50
CA THR A 56 -20.08 13.41 -1.34
C THR A 56 -19.57 12.86 -0.01
N GLY A 57 -19.01 11.66 0.02
CA GLY A 57 -18.51 11.01 1.23
C GLY A 57 -17.73 9.74 0.94
N ILE A 58 -16.80 9.40 1.83
CA ILE A 58 -16.04 8.15 1.81
C ILE A 58 -16.00 7.63 3.25
N GLU A 59 -16.32 6.35 3.43
CA GLU A 59 -16.34 5.70 4.73
C GLU A 59 -15.59 4.38 4.69
N VAL A 60 -14.92 4.06 5.81
CA VAL A 60 -14.33 2.75 6.07
C VAL A 60 -14.78 2.33 7.46
N HIS A 61 -15.29 1.10 7.56
CA HIS A 61 -15.94 0.58 8.76
C HIS A 61 -15.04 -0.45 9.46
N GLN A 62 -15.22 -0.61 10.77
CA GLN A 62 -14.44 -1.59 11.55
C GLN A 62 -14.63 -3.05 11.12
N ASN A 63 -15.68 -3.36 10.36
CA ASN A 63 -15.96 -4.71 9.85
C ASN A 63 -15.28 -5.01 8.51
N GLU A 64 -14.27 -4.22 8.09
CA GLU A 64 -13.56 -4.35 6.80
C GLU A 64 -14.42 -3.97 5.58
N GLY A 65 -15.65 -3.47 5.79
CA GLY A 65 -16.47 -2.86 4.75
C GLY A 65 -16.20 -1.36 4.60
N GLY A 66 -16.74 -0.79 3.52
CA GLY A 66 -16.67 0.63 3.24
C GLY A 66 -17.88 1.08 2.44
N LEU A 67 -18.02 2.40 2.29
CA LEU A 67 -19.05 2.99 1.46
C LEU A 67 -18.56 4.32 0.86
N THR A 68 -18.64 4.42 -0.46
CA THR A 68 -18.40 5.66 -1.19
C THR A 68 -19.71 6.26 -1.65
N HIS A 69 -20.03 7.43 -1.09
CA HIS A 69 -21.19 8.23 -1.49
C HIS A 69 -20.86 9.06 -2.72
N TRP A 70 -21.59 8.84 -3.80
CA TRP A 70 -21.45 9.63 -5.01
C TRP A 70 -22.78 9.78 -5.74
N LYS A 71 -22.92 10.85 -6.51
CA LYS A 71 -24.10 11.14 -7.31
C LYS A 71 -23.69 11.66 -8.69
N THR A 72 -24.53 11.38 -9.68
CA THR A 72 -24.40 11.90 -11.04
C THR A 72 -25.79 12.09 -11.65
N SER A 73 -25.87 12.72 -12.81
CA SER A 73 -27.13 12.92 -13.54
C SER A 73 -27.82 11.57 -13.83
N PRO A 74 -29.16 11.48 -13.78
CA PRO A 74 -29.89 10.24 -14.03
C PRO A 74 -29.56 9.58 -15.37
N GLU A 75 -29.34 10.37 -16.43
CA GLU A 75 -28.94 9.82 -17.74
C GLU A 75 -27.56 9.13 -17.72
N LYS A 76 -26.69 9.52 -16.79
CA LYS A 76 -25.32 8.98 -16.67
C LYS A 76 -25.21 7.81 -15.70
N MET A 77 -26.09 7.73 -14.72
CA MET A 77 -25.99 6.78 -13.61
C MET A 77 -25.77 5.33 -14.09
N ARG A 78 -26.52 4.89 -15.10
CA ARG A 78 -26.41 3.51 -15.61
C ARG A 78 -25.03 3.20 -16.17
N TRP A 79 -24.48 4.04 -17.05
CA TRP A 79 -23.18 3.79 -17.67
C TRP A 79 -22.03 4.09 -16.71
N ALA A 80 -22.16 5.09 -15.84
CA ALA A 80 -21.18 5.42 -14.82
C ALA A 80 -20.94 4.22 -13.88
N ARG A 81 -21.99 3.48 -13.50
CA ARG A 81 -21.87 2.26 -12.68
C ARG A 81 -21.05 1.15 -13.35
N TYR A 82 -20.98 1.07 -14.68
CA TYR A 82 -20.12 0.09 -15.37
C TYR A 82 -18.63 0.38 -15.14
N ILE A 83 -18.26 1.61 -14.79
CA ILE A 83 -16.88 2.02 -14.53
C ILE A 83 -16.63 2.07 -13.02
N VAL A 84 -17.54 2.67 -12.25
CA VAL A 84 -17.38 2.87 -10.80
C VAL A 84 -17.37 1.55 -10.04
N LEU A 85 -18.29 0.61 -10.32
CA LEU A 85 -18.38 -0.64 -9.56
C LEU A 85 -17.13 -1.54 -9.66
N PRO A 86 -16.57 -1.83 -10.86
CA PRO A 86 -15.33 -2.61 -10.92
C PRO A 86 -14.11 -1.85 -10.36
N ALA A 87 -14.17 -0.53 -10.29
CA ALA A 87 -13.02 0.28 -9.87
C ALA A 87 -12.59 0.02 -8.42
N GLY A 88 -13.48 -0.37 -7.52
CA GLY A 88 -13.11 -0.69 -6.14
C GLY A 88 -12.08 -1.83 -6.09
N TYR A 89 -12.52 -3.02 -6.49
CA TYR A 89 -11.72 -4.23 -6.46
C TYR A 89 -10.49 -4.16 -7.38
N LEU A 90 -10.68 -3.76 -8.64
CA LEU A 90 -9.58 -3.69 -9.61
C LEU A 90 -8.64 -2.53 -9.31
N GLY A 91 -9.16 -1.39 -8.86
CA GLY A 91 -8.36 -0.22 -8.49
C GLY A 91 -7.48 -0.50 -7.28
N SER A 92 -7.98 -1.18 -6.24
CA SER A 92 -7.15 -1.58 -5.09
C SER A 92 -6.00 -2.51 -5.51
N ALA A 93 -6.26 -3.47 -6.41
CA ALA A 93 -5.20 -4.30 -7.00
C ALA A 93 -4.18 -3.45 -7.78
N LEU A 94 -4.63 -2.48 -8.58
CA LEU A 94 -3.77 -1.57 -9.34
C LEU A 94 -2.92 -0.66 -8.45
N TRP A 95 -3.47 -0.12 -7.35
CA TRP A 95 -2.71 0.63 -6.35
C TRP A 95 -1.55 -0.20 -5.81
N SER A 96 -1.80 -1.47 -5.52
CA SER A 96 -0.78 -2.40 -5.05
C SER A 96 0.35 -2.57 -6.07
N PHE A 97 0.00 -2.76 -7.35
CA PHE A 97 0.96 -2.82 -8.44
C PHE A 97 1.82 -1.57 -8.50
N CYS A 98 1.19 -0.39 -8.51
CA CYS A 98 1.88 0.91 -8.57
C CYS A 98 2.84 1.10 -7.38
N ILE A 99 2.40 0.77 -6.15
CA ILE A 99 3.22 0.88 -4.95
C ILE A 99 4.45 -0.02 -5.06
N ILE A 100 4.26 -1.29 -5.43
CA ILE A 100 5.36 -2.27 -5.54
C ILE A 100 6.38 -1.84 -6.58
N ILE A 101 5.96 -1.47 -7.80
CA ILE A 101 6.91 -1.07 -8.85
C ILE A 101 7.65 0.23 -8.50
N SER A 102 7.01 1.14 -7.78
CA SER A 102 7.65 2.40 -7.35
C SER A 102 8.83 2.14 -6.42
N CYS A 103 8.81 1.04 -5.68
CA CYS A 103 9.89 0.62 -4.78
C CYS A 103 11.15 0.15 -5.52
N GLY A 104 11.12 -0.01 -6.85
CA GLY A 104 12.30 -0.35 -7.64
C GLY A 104 13.28 0.80 -7.83
N ASN A 105 12.88 2.04 -7.50
CA ASN A 105 13.74 3.22 -7.56
C ASN A 105 13.36 4.22 -6.47
N LEU A 106 14.34 4.74 -5.74
CA LEU A 106 14.10 5.67 -4.63
C LEU A 106 13.32 6.93 -5.04
N PHE A 107 13.58 7.49 -6.23
CA PHE A 107 12.84 8.64 -6.73
C PHE A 107 11.35 8.32 -6.85
N TRP A 108 11.01 7.20 -7.50
CA TRP A 108 9.62 6.77 -7.67
C TRP A 108 8.96 6.37 -6.35
N ALA A 109 9.71 5.78 -5.41
CA ALA A 109 9.22 5.49 -4.07
C ALA A 109 8.85 6.76 -3.29
N ARG A 110 9.67 7.82 -3.36
CA ARG A 110 9.36 9.13 -2.76
C ARG A 110 8.13 9.78 -3.40
N VAL A 111 8.01 9.72 -4.73
CA VAL A 111 6.83 10.22 -5.46
C VAL A 111 5.57 9.46 -5.04
N MET A 112 5.63 8.13 -4.97
CA MET A 112 4.52 7.30 -4.51
C MET A 112 4.13 7.61 -3.06
N ALA A 113 5.11 7.79 -2.17
CA ALA A 113 4.83 8.18 -0.79
C ALA A 113 4.06 9.50 -0.70
N LEU A 114 4.48 10.52 -1.46
CA LEU A 114 3.77 11.81 -1.54
C LEU A 114 2.37 11.64 -2.12
N ALA A 115 2.21 10.84 -3.18
CA ALA A 115 0.90 10.57 -3.78
C ALA A 115 -0.05 9.90 -2.77
N LEU A 116 0.42 8.89 -2.02
CA LEU A 116 -0.37 8.25 -0.97
C LEU A 116 -0.73 9.22 0.17
N ILE A 117 0.17 10.13 0.56
CA ILE A 117 -0.15 11.18 1.54
C ILE A 117 -1.30 12.06 1.03
N VAL A 118 -1.30 12.43 -0.25
CA VAL A 118 -2.39 13.19 -0.87
C VAL A 118 -3.70 12.39 -0.85
N VAL A 119 -3.65 11.10 -1.21
CA VAL A 119 -4.82 10.21 -1.13
C VAL A 119 -5.39 10.15 0.29
N LEU A 120 -4.53 9.95 1.29
CA LEU A 120 -4.95 9.91 2.70
C LEU A 120 -5.49 11.26 3.18
N LEU A 121 -4.93 12.38 2.71
CA LEU A 121 -5.44 13.71 3.03
C LEU A 121 -6.84 13.92 2.43
N ILE A 122 -7.06 13.51 1.18
CA ILE A 122 -8.37 13.56 0.54
C ILE A 122 -9.37 12.70 1.32
N CYS A 123 -9.00 11.46 1.64
CA CYS A 123 -9.83 10.56 2.45
C CYS A 123 -10.14 11.16 3.83
N LEU A 124 -9.17 11.79 4.48
CA LEU A 124 -9.35 12.46 5.77
C LEU A 124 -10.33 13.64 5.67
N ILE A 125 -10.22 14.46 4.62
CA ILE A 125 -11.15 15.57 4.36
C ILE A 125 -12.57 15.04 4.21
N TYR A 126 -12.77 13.99 3.41
CA TYR A 126 -14.08 13.34 3.26
C TYR A 126 -14.57 12.66 4.54
N ALA A 127 -13.69 12.10 5.35
CA ALA A 127 -14.08 11.50 6.63
C ALA A 127 -14.55 12.55 7.66
N ILE A 128 -13.99 13.75 7.62
CA ILE A 128 -14.34 14.84 8.56
C ILE A 128 -15.58 15.61 8.08
N PHE A 129 -15.61 15.99 6.80
CA PHE A 129 -16.60 16.92 6.25
C PHE A 129 -17.62 16.27 5.30
N GLY A 130 -17.34 15.07 4.81
CA GLY A 130 -18.22 14.35 3.90
C GLY A 130 -19.43 13.73 4.57
N GLN A 131 -20.32 13.20 3.74
CA GLN A 131 -21.44 12.39 4.17
C GLN A 131 -20.94 11.12 4.85
N THR A 132 -21.60 10.76 5.94
CA THR A 132 -21.32 9.53 6.68
C THR A 132 -22.63 8.93 7.16
N GLU A 133 -22.86 7.67 6.88
CA GLU A 133 -24.00 6.90 7.39
C GLU A 133 -23.68 6.20 8.71
N GLU A 134 -22.47 5.63 8.85
CA GLU A 134 -22.19 4.72 9.98
C GLU A 134 -20.99 5.16 10.83
N GLN A 135 -19.77 5.15 10.28
CA GLN A 135 -18.54 5.31 11.08
C GLN A 135 -17.50 6.22 10.41
N ARG A 136 -17.02 7.23 11.17
CA ARG A 136 -15.92 8.12 10.75
C ARG A 136 -14.55 7.72 11.33
N GLY A 137 -14.58 7.11 12.53
CA GLY A 137 -13.39 6.83 13.32
C GLY A 137 -12.30 6.00 12.61
N PRO A 138 -12.64 4.89 11.92
CA PRO A 138 -11.62 4.04 11.30
C PRO A 138 -10.86 4.76 10.19
N LEU A 139 -11.57 5.47 9.30
CA LEU A 139 -10.97 6.22 8.21
C LEU A 139 -10.09 7.38 8.70
N ILE A 140 -10.55 8.12 9.72
CA ILE A 140 -9.76 9.19 10.35
C ILE A 140 -8.48 8.62 10.97
N GLY A 141 -8.61 7.58 11.80
CA GLY A 141 -7.48 6.96 12.48
C GLY A 141 -6.47 6.38 11.51
N LEU A 142 -6.94 5.73 10.45
CA LEU A 142 -6.11 5.17 9.39
C LEU A 142 -5.37 6.28 8.63
N SER A 143 -6.07 7.35 8.23
CA SER A 143 -5.50 8.45 7.47
C SER A 143 -4.45 9.23 8.26
N ILE A 144 -4.71 9.53 9.54
CA ILE A 144 -3.74 10.20 10.42
C ILE A 144 -2.58 9.26 10.75
N GLY A 145 -2.87 7.99 11.09
CA GLY A 145 -1.85 7.01 11.46
C GLY A 145 -0.87 6.72 10.33
N PHE A 146 -1.36 6.19 9.20
CA PHE A 146 -0.51 5.91 8.04
C PHE A 146 0.07 7.19 7.44
N GLY A 147 -0.71 8.27 7.37
CA GLY A 147 -0.28 9.54 6.79
C GLY A 147 0.87 10.18 7.56
N SER A 148 0.81 10.19 8.89
CA SER A 148 1.89 10.73 9.73
C SER A 148 3.17 9.91 9.65
N ILE A 149 3.07 8.57 9.67
CA ILE A 149 4.23 7.68 9.52
C ILE A 149 4.87 7.88 8.15
N LEU A 150 4.07 7.87 7.09
CA LEU A 150 4.57 8.02 5.72
C LEU A 150 5.18 9.41 5.48
N CYS A 151 4.55 10.46 6.03
CA CYS A 151 5.08 11.82 6.02
C CYS A 151 6.43 11.91 6.73
N LEU A 152 6.55 11.33 7.92
CA LEU A 152 7.81 11.27 8.67
C LEU A 152 8.90 10.57 7.85
N LEU A 153 8.61 9.40 7.29
CA LEU A 153 9.59 8.62 6.51
C LEU A 153 10.05 9.37 5.26
N VAL A 154 9.12 9.97 4.50
CA VAL A 154 9.47 10.68 3.26
C VAL A 154 10.24 11.97 3.55
N VAL A 155 9.86 12.73 4.59
CA VAL A 155 10.59 13.93 5.01
C VAL A 155 12.01 13.58 5.46
N LEU A 156 12.17 12.55 6.29
CA LEU A 156 13.50 12.11 6.75
C LEU A 156 14.36 11.54 5.62
N SER A 157 13.73 10.88 4.65
CA SER A 157 14.37 10.44 3.40
C SER A 157 14.92 11.63 2.62
N PHE A 158 14.15 12.71 2.43
CA PHE A 158 14.63 13.93 1.75
C PHE A 158 15.71 14.69 2.53
N LEU A 159 15.53 14.89 3.84
CA LEU A 159 16.46 15.68 4.65
C LEU A 159 17.86 15.05 4.77
N ASN A 160 17.95 13.72 4.65
CA ASN A 160 19.20 12.98 4.78
C ASN A 160 19.72 12.46 3.42
N SER A 161 19.25 13.04 2.31
CA SER A 161 19.56 12.58 0.96
C SER A 161 21.03 12.78 0.52
N SER A 162 21.86 13.45 1.33
CA SER A 162 23.28 13.69 1.03
C SER A 162 24.21 12.53 1.39
N THR A 163 23.73 11.54 2.16
CA THR A 163 24.54 10.40 2.60
C THR A 163 24.29 9.21 1.67
N SER A 164 25.35 8.69 1.05
CA SER A 164 25.28 7.41 0.32
C SER A 164 24.81 6.32 1.30
N HIS A 165 23.64 5.72 1.05
CA HIS A 165 22.98 4.70 1.89
C HIS A 165 22.33 5.20 3.20
N ASN A 166 21.44 6.18 3.08
CA ASN A 166 20.61 6.62 4.19
C ASN A 166 19.60 5.55 4.65
N VAL A 167 19.59 5.25 5.94
CA VAL A 167 18.65 4.30 6.57
C VAL A 167 17.17 4.66 6.32
N TRP A 168 16.84 5.96 6.23
CA TRP A 168 15.47 6.40 6.00
C TRP A 168 14.97 6.06 4.60
N ASP A 169 15.87 6.00 3.60
CA ASP A 169 15.52 5.56 2.25
C ASP A 169 15.17 4.06 2.25
N VAL A 170 15.95 3.26 2.97
CA VAL A 170 15.67 1.83 3.15
C VAL A 170 14.34 1.62 3.89
N LEU A 171 14.09 2.38 4.96
CA LEU A 171 12.85 2.28 5.73
C LEU A 171 11.62 2.70 4.93
N LEU A 172 11.72 3.77 4.14
CA LEU A 172 10.64 4.22 3.26
C LEU A 172 10.30 3.13 2.24
N VAL A 173 11.30 2.62 1.52
CA VAL A 173 11.10 1.59 0.48
C VAL A 173 10.57 0.29 1.09
N ALA A 174 11.15 -0.17 2.20
CA ALA A 174 10.69 -1.38 2.88
C ALA A 174 9.25 -1.25 3.39
N SER A 175 8.87 -0.08 3.92
CA SER A 175 7.50 0.16 4.41
C SER A 175 6.49 0.21 3.26
N LEU A 176 6.82 0.89 2.16
CA LEU A 176 5.98 0.94 0.96
C LEU A 176 5.82 -0.46 0.34
N LEU A 177 6.92 -1.20 0.20
CA LEU A 177 6.88 -2.55 -0.34
C LEU A 177 6.04 -3.48 0.54
N PHE A 178 6.16 -3.36 1.86
CA PHE A 178 5.34 -4.12 2.81
C PHE A 178 3.85 -3.79 2.66
N VAL A 179 3.48 -2.51 2.67
CA VAL A 179 2.09 -2.08 2.48
C VAL A 179 1.55 -2.49 1.12
N GLY A 180 2.35 -2.34 0.05
CA GLY A 180 1.96 -2.73 -1.31
C GLY A 180 1.70 -4.23 -1.44
N VAL A 181 2.58 -5.07 -0.91
CA VAL A 181 2.41 -6.53 -0.91
C VAL A 181 1.19 -6.96 -0.08
N LEU A 182 1.02 -6.37 1.11
CA LEU A 182 -0.16 -6.66 1.93
C LEU A 182 -1.45 -6.25 1.23
N ASN A 183 -1.51 -5.05 0.64
CA ASN A 183 -2.67 -4.59 -0.10
C ASN A 183 -2.98 -5.50 -1.29
N ALA A 184 -1.96 -5.99 -2.01
CA ALA A 184 -2.14 -6.89 -3.14
C ALA A 184 -2.78 -8.22 -2.70
N LEU A 185 -2.30 -8.80 -1.59
CA LEU A 185 -2.81 -10.05 -1.03
C LEU A 185 -4.24 -9.86 -0.52
N TYR A 186 -4.48 -8.83 0.30
CA TYR A 186 -5.81 -8.56 0.84
C TYR A 186 -6.81 -8.21 -0.25
N ALA A 187 -6.46 -7.37 -1.22
CA ALA A 187 -7.37 -7.00 -2.31
C ALA A 187 -7.79 -8.23 -3.11
N THR A 188 -6.85 -9.14 -3.41
CA THR A 188 -7.14 -10.38 -4.12
C THR A 188 -8.04 -11.31 -3.30
N LEU A 189 -7.76 -11.44 -2.01
CA LEU A 189 -8.56 -12.27 -1.10
C LEU A 189 -9.94 -11.67 -0.83
N ASP A 190 -10.06 -10.36 -0.78
CA ASP A 190 -11.31 -9.64 -0.55
C ASP A 190 -12.28 -9.89 -1.71
N VAL A 191 -11.81 -9.81 -2.96
CA VAL A 191 -12.60 -10.21 -4.13
C VAL A 191 -13.08 -11.65 -3.99
N TYR A 192 -12.19 -12.59 -3.62
CA TYR A 192 -12.57 -13.99 -3.47
C TYR A 192 -13.63 -14.17 -2.38
N TYR A 193 -13.42 -13.60 -1.20
CA TYR A 193 -14.31 -13.77 -0.07
C TYR A 193 -15.67 -13.10 -0.27
N ASP A 194 -15.72 -11.93 -0.88
CA ASP A 194 -16.97 -11.18 -1.03
C ASP A 194 -17.81 -11.58 -2.24
N THR A 195 -17.16 -12.11 -3.28
CA THR A 195 -17.83 -12.32 -4.57
C THR A 195 -17.88 -13.78 -5.02
N VAL A 196 -16.84 -14.58 -4.71
CA VAL A 196 -16.72 -15.96 -5.21
C VAL A 196 -17.17 -16.97 -4.15
N SER A 197 -16.65 -16.83 -2.93
CA SER A 197 -16.91 -17.79 -1.84
C SER A 197 -18.36 -17.77 -1.37
N ARG A 198 -18.98 -16.59 -1.40
CA ARG A 198 -20.37 -16.34 -1.03
C ARG A 198 -20.98 -15.30 -1.97
N THR A 199 -22.29 -15.21 -1.98
CA THR A 199 -22.99 -14.11 -2.65
C THR A 199 -23.35 -13.09 -1.59
N ASN A 200 -22.73 -11.91 -1.64
CA ASN A 200 -23.06 -10.78 -0.78
C ASN A 200 -23.84 -9.74 -1.59
N GLU A 201 -25.10 -9.49 -1.24
CA GLU A 201 -25.97 -8.55 -1.96
C GLU A 201 -25.46 -7.11 -1.94
N ARG A 202 -24.61 -6.77 -0.95
CA ARG A 202 -23.98 -5.45 -0.85
C ARG A 202 -22.71 -5.33 -1.69
N SER A 203 -22.14 -6.43 -2.18
CA SER A 203 -20.88 -6.40 -2.96
C SER A 203 -21.04 -5.70 -4.31
N ASP A 204 -19.95 -5.11 -4.80
CA ASP A 204 -19.94 -4.46 -6.11
C ASP A 204 -20.23 -5.45 -7.25
N ALA A 205 -19.81 -6.70 -7.10
CA ALA A 205 -20.07 -7.74 -8.10
C ALA A 205 -21.56 -8.08 -8.18
N TYR A 206 -22.24 -8.11 -7.03
CA TYR A 206 -23.70 -8.25 -7.01
C TYR A 206 -24.36 -7.03 -7.62
N GLN A 207 -23.98 -5.82 -7.22
CA GLN A 207 -24.51 -4.57 -7.79
C GLN A 207 -24.27 -4.46 -9.30
N PHE A 208 -23.16 -5.01 -9.80
CA PHE A 208 -22.82 -5.05 -11.21
C PHE A 208 -23.69 -6.06 -11.97
N SER A 209 -23.99 -7.22 -11.38
CA SER A 209 -24.91 -8.19 -11.99
C SER A 209 -26.32 -7.62 -12.21
N GLN A 210 -26.77 -6.68 -11.36
CA GLN A 210 -28.08 -6.03 -11.50
C GLN A 210 -28.15 -5.10 -12.71
N ILE A 211 -27.03 -4.51 -13.13
CA ILE A 211 -26.96 -3.66 -14.33
C ILE A 211 -26.67 -4.45 -15.61
N CYS A 212 -26.07 -5.64 -15.47
CA CYS A 212 -25.70 -6.56 -16.55
C CYS A 212 -26.36 -7.95 -16.32
N PRO A 213 -27.64 -8.12 -16.71
CA PRO A 213 -28.47 -9.27 -16.31
C PRO A 213 -27.98 -10.64 -16.82
N CYS A 214 -27.09 -10.68 -17.81
CA CYS A 214 -26.53 -11.91 -18.34
C CYS A 214 -25.42 -12.52 -17.46
N CYS A 215 -24.92 -11.77 -16.47
CA CYS A 215 -23.77 -12.17 -15.66
C CYS A 215 -24.19 -12.45 -14.21
N PHE A 216 -24.07 -13.69 -13.76
CA PHE A 216 -24.28 -14.02 -12.34
C PHE A 216 -23.23 -13.30 -11.45
N PRO A 217 -23.60 -12.86 -10.22
CA PRO A 217 -22.67 -12.18 -9.31
C PRO A 217 -21.33 -12.91 -9.13
N LYS A 218 -21.39 -14.24 -8.97
CA LYS A 218 -20.19 -15.07 -8.80
C LYS A 218 -19.31 -15.12 -10.06
N CYS A 219 -19.89 -15.05 -11.25
CA CYS A 219 -19.14 -15.00 -12.51
C CYS A 219 -18.42 -13.67 -12.67
N VAL A 220 -19.09 -12.55 -12.36
CA VAL A 220 -18.47 -11.22 -12.33
C VAL A 220 -17.32 -11.19 -11.32
N GLY A 221 -17.59 -11.68 -10.12
CA GLY A 221 -16.59 -11.82 -9.06
C GLY A 221 -15.38 -12.65 -9.47
N LEU A 222 -15.60 -13.80 -10.12
CA LEU A 222 -14.53 -14.67 -10.61
C LEU A 222 -13.66 -13.96 -11.65
N VAL A 223 -14.25 -13.20 -12.57
CA VAL A 223 -13.49 -12.43 -13.56
C VAL A 223 -12.61 -11.40 -12.85
N TRP A 224 -13.15 -10.65 -11.89
CA TRP A 224 -12.37 -9.66 -11.15
C TRP A 224 -11.29 -10.31 -10.27
N PHE A 225 -11.56 -11.48 -9.70
CA PHE A 225 -10.59 -12.24 -8.93
C PHE A 225 -9.40 -12.68 -9.80
N LEU A 226 -9.68 -13.19 -11.01
CA LEU A 226 -8.64 -13.56 -11.96
C LEU A 226 -7.82 -12.34 -12.40
N LEU A 227 -8.48 -11.20 -12.68
CA LEU A 227 -7.79 -9.97 -13.03
C LEU A 227 -6.90 -9.45 -11.88
N ALA A 228 -7.41 -9.41 -10.65
CA ALA A 228 -6.63 -9.04 -9.47
C ALA A 228 -5.42 -9.97 -9.25
N SER A 229 -5.61 -11.29 -9.45
CA SER A 229 -4.53 -12.28 -9.37
C SER A 229 -3.46 -12.05 -10.46
N ILE A 230 -3.88 -11.72 -11.68
CA ILE A 230 -2.95 -11.37 -12.77
C ILE A 230 -2.16 -10.10 -12.41
N ILE A 231 -2.81 -9.07 -11.87
CA ILE A 231 -2.14 -7.83 -11.45
C ILE A 231 -1.10 -8.12 -10.35
N LEU A 232 -1.43 -8.96 -9.36
CA LEU A 232 -0.50 -9.39 -8.31
C LEU A 232 0.73 -10.11 -8.90
N ILE A 233 0.51 -11.08 -9.80
CA ILE A 233 1.60 -11.82 -10.45
C ILE A 233 2.46 -10.87 -11.29
N LEU A 234 1.83 -9.95 -12.03
CA LEU A 234 2.51 -8.97 -12.86
C LEU A 234 3.34 -8.00 -12.02
N ALA A 235 2.84 -7.55 -10.86
CA ALA A 235 3.58 -6.70 -9.93
C ALA A 235 4.87 -7.37 -9.48
N GLY A 236 4.78 -8.64 -9.04
CA GLY A 236 5.95 -9.43 -8.64
C GLY A 236 6.93 -9.65 -9.80
N TYR A 237 6.43 -10.02 -10.98
CA TYR A 237 7.26 -10.24 -12.16
C TYR A 237 8.02 -8.98 -12.59
N VAL A 238 7.32 -7.85 -12.74
CA VAL A 238 7.93 -6.57 -13.14
C VAL A 238 8.95 -6.12 -12.12
N TYR A 239 8.64 -6.20 -10.83
CA TYR A 239 9.58 -5.85 -9.77
C TYR A 239 10.86 -6.70 -9.84
N MET A 240 10.74 -8.03 -10.01
CA MET A 240 11.89 -8.91 -10.18
C MET A 240 12.74 -8.57 -11.40
N GLN A 241 12.13 -8.15 -12.51
CA GLN A 241 12.87 -7.71 -13.71
C GLN A 241 13.61 -6.39 -13.47
N MET A 242 13.02 -5.46 -12.73
CA MET A 242 13.69 -4.22 -12.35
C MET A 242 14.93 -4.50 -11.48
N GLN A 243 14.83 -5.44 -10.54
CA GLN A 243 15.98 -5.85 -9.70
C GLN A 243 17.05 -6.63 -10.48
N ALA A 244 16.66 -7.41 -11.50
CA ALA A 244 17.64 -8.11 -12.34
C ALA A 244 18.57 -7.16 -13.11
N ASN A 245 18.05 -5.99 -13.47
CA ASN A 245 18.72 -4.99 -14.29
C ASN A 245 19.38 -3.87 -13.46
N ALA A 246 19.20 -3.88 -12.14
CA ALA A 246 19.83 -2.92 -11.24
C ALA A 246 21.34 -3.17 -11.20
N LYS A 247 22.14 -2.16 -11.55
CA LYS A 247 23.61 -2.23 -11.58
C LYS A 247 24.27 -1.93 -10.24
N ASP A 248 23.50 -1.42 -9.28
CA ASP A 248 24.01 -1.02 -7.96
C ASP A 248 23.81 -2.15 -6.95
N ASP A 249 24.80 -2.36 -6.08
CA ASP A 249 24.74 -3.24 -4.91
C ASP A 249 23.74 -2.64 -3.89
N VAL A 250 22.45 -2.88 -4.11
CA VAL A 250 21.40 -2.54 -3.15
C VAL A 250 21.69 -3.31 -1.86
N SER A 251 21.84 -2.59 -0.74
CA SER A 251 22.09 -3.21 0.57
C SER A 251 21.03 -4.28 0.84
N TRP A 252 21.49 -5.50 1.15
CA TRP A 252 20.65 -6.67 1.41
C TRP A 252 19.53 -6.39 2.45
N MET A 253 19.75 -5.39 3.31
CA MET A 253 18.80 -4.91 4.32
C MET A 253 17.47 -4.40 3.74
N MET A 254 17.45 -3.92 2.49
CA MET A 254 16.21 -3.48 1.81
C MET A 254 15.24 -4.64 1.61
N TYR A 255 15.76 -5.86 1.61
CA TYR A 255 14.98 -7.07 1.44
C TYR A 255 14.74 -7.79 2.76
N LEU A 256 15.04 -7.22 3.93
CA LEU A 256 14.54 -7.79 5.19
C LEU A 256 13.02 -7.57 5.28
N PRO A 257 12.27 -8.48 5.95
CA PRO A 257 10.87 -8.22 6.27
C PRO A 257 10.73 -6.85 6.94
N GLY A 258 9.80 -5.99 6.56
CA GLY A 258 9.75 -4.56 6.90
C GLY A 258 9.97 -4.30 8.39
N PRO A 259 9.26 -5.01 9.30
CA PRO A 259 9.53 -4.91 10.74
C PRO A 259 10.94 -5.32 11.17
N VAL A 260 11.55 -6.31 10.50
CA VAL A 260 12.94 -6.75 10.71
C VAL A 260 13.93 -5.76 10.10
N ALA A 261 13.65 -5.21 8.92
CA ALA A 261 14.43 -4.14 8.31
C ALA A 261 14.44 -2.90 9.23
N VAL A 262 13.29 -2.57 9.81
CA VAL A 262 13.11 -1.49 10.79
C VAL A 262 13.91 -1.78 12.07
N ALA A 263 13.73 -2.97 12.67
CA ALA A 263 14.44 -3.34 13.88
C ALA A 263 15.96 -3.35 13.69
N PHE A 264 16.43 -3.86 12.54
CA PHE A 264 17.84 -3.93 12.20
C PHE A 264 18.43 -2.55 11.88
N ALA A 265 17.70 -1.71 11.14
CA ALA A 265 18.05 -0.31 10.88
C ALA A 265 18.27 0.48 12.19
N PHE A 266 17.39 0.31 13.17
CA PHE A 266 17.56 0.92 14.49
C PHE A 266 18.75 0.34 15.26
N ALA A 267 18.97 -0.98 15.19
CA ALA A 267 20.10 -1.63 15.83
C ALA A 267 21.45 -1.15 15.27
N VAL A 268 21.59 -1.09 13.94
CA VAL A 268 22.83 -0.63 13.27
C VAL A 268 23.15 0.83 13.59
N ARG A 269 22.14 1.71 13.64
CA ARG A 269 22.34 3.10 14.07
C ARG A 269 22.77 3.21 15.54
N GLY A 270 22.31 2.30 16.40
CA GLY A 270 22.79 2.16 17.76
C GLY A 270 24.30 1.88 17.81
N TYR A 271 24.80 1.01 16.95
CA TYR A 271 26.23 0.69 16.84
C TYR A 271 27.07 1.87 16.31
N ASP A 272 26.61 2.59 15.28
CA ASP A 272 27.33 3.77 14.74
C ASP A 272 27.41 4.94 15.74
N CYS A 273 26.38 5.12 16.59
CA CYS A 273 26.40 6.10 17.67
C CYS A 273 27.33 5.69 18.84
N ILE A 274 27.53 4.39 19.07
CA ILE A 274 28.44 3.87 20.10
C ILE A 274 29.90 3.91 19.61
N GLY A 275 30.14 3.64 18.32
CA GLY A 275 31.48 3.66 17.71
C GLY A 275 32.13 5.05 17.63
N LYS A 276 31.35 6.14 17.66
CA LYS A 276 31.88 7.52 17.62
C LYS A 276 32.27 8.10 18.98
N ARG A 277 32.25 7.33 20.07
CA ARG A 277 32.56 7.82 21.43
C ARG A 277 33.94 7.46 21.98
N THR A 278 34.82 6.83 21.21
CA THR A 278 36.17 6.49 21.70
C THR A 278 37.23 6.77 20.65
N TYR A 279 37.99 7.85 20.89
CA TYR A 279 39.44 8.04 20.71
C TYR A 279 39.73 9.52 20.41
N SER A 280 40.14 10.25 21.45
CA SER A 280 41.04 11.40 21.28
C SER A 280 42.31 11.05 22.06
N PRO A 281 43.46 10.81 21.41
CA PRO A 281 44.69 10.56 22.11
C PRO A 281 45.26 11.89 22.63
N ILE A 282 45.50 11.88 23.93
CA ILE A 282 46.43 12.71 24.72
C ILE A 282 47.48 13.39 23.84
N GLY A 283 47.43 14.74 23.76
CA GLY A 283 48.48 15.55 23.16
C GLY A 283 49.65 15.71 24.13
N ILE A 284 50.80 15.15 23.76
CA ILE A 284 52.09 15.42 24.40
C ILE A 284 52.66 16.69 23.75
N ALA A 285 53.04 17.66 24.57
CA ALA A 285 53.77 18.84 24.14
C ALA A 285 55.27 18.53 24.10
N GLU A 286 55.90 18.68 22.94
CA GLU A 286 57.34 18.81 22.79
C GLU A 286 57.65 20.19 22.19
N SER A 287 58.43 20.98 22.91
CA SER A 287 59.10 22.16 22.37
C SER A 287 60.53 21.78 22.02
N GLN A 288 61.00 22.16 20.83
CA GLN A 288 62.42 22.46 20.58
C GLN A 288 62.59 23.53 19.49
N ALA A 289 63.44 24.51 19.84
CA ALA A 289 63.98 25.68 19.12
C ALA A 289 63.00 26.79 18.72
#